data_AF-A0A161HTZ7-F1
#
_entry.id   AF-A0A161HTZ7-F1
#
_cell.length_a   1.000
_cell.length_b   1.000
_cell.length_c   1.000
_cell.angle_alpha   90.00
_cell.angle_beta   90.00
_cell.angle_gamma   90.00
#
_symmetry.space_group_name_H-M   'P 1'
#
loop_
_entity.id
_entity.type
_entity.pdbx_description
1 polymer ?
#
loop_
_entity_poly.entity_id
_entity_poly.type
_entity_poly.pdbx_seq_one_letter_code
_entity_poly.pdbx_strand_id
1 'polypeptide(L)' 'TQRVRYLFREFYDRQEFVRFDSDLGKFVAVTEF' A
#
# COMPACT_ATOMS: atom_id res chain seq x y z
N THR A 1 -8.08 16.53 15.31
CA THR A 1 -7.05 16.89 14.31
C THR A 1 -7.33 16.08 13.05
N GLN A 2 -6.94 16.55 11.86
CA GLN A 2 -7.05 15.74 10.64
C GLN A 2 -5.80 14.88 10.48
N ARG A 3 -5.93 13.62 10.04
CA ARG A 3 -4.80 12.71 9.77
C ARG A 3 -4.67 12.54 8.27
N VAL A 4 -3.58 13.05 7.70
CA VAL A 4 -3.21 12.85 6.30
C VAL A 4 -2.39 11.57 6.20
N ARG A 5 -2.64 10.74 5.19
CA ARG A 5 -1.86 9.54 4.88
C ARG A 5 -1.44 9.58 3.42
N TYR A 6 -0.21 9.16 3.13
CA TYR A 6 0.27 9.02 1.76
C TYR A 6 -0.30 7.72 1.16
N LEU A 7 -0.85 7.81 -0.05
CA LEU A 7 -1.46 6.69 -0.75
C LEU A 7 -0.61 6.31 -1.96
N PHE A 8 -0.07 5.09 -1.95
CA PHE A 8 0.60 4.48 -3.09
C PHE A 8 0.22 3.00 -3.17
N ARG A 9 -0.16 2.55 -4.37
CA ARG A 9 -0.57 1.18 -4.66
C ARG A 9 -0.11 0.80 -6.06
N GLU A 10 0.42 -0.41 -6.21
CA GLU A 10 0.75 -1.00 -7.50
C GLU A 10 -0.21 -2.13 -7.85
N PHE A 11 -0.72 -2.06 -9.08
CA PHE A 11 -1.67 -3.03 -9.62
C PHE A 11 -1.12 -3.69 -10.87
N TYR A 12 -1.39 -4.99 -11.02
CA TYR A 12 -1.22 -5.74 -12.26
C TYR A 12 -2.44 -6.65 -12.46
N ASP A 13 -2.95 -6.72 -13.68
CA ASP A 13 -4.18 -7.48 -14.01
C ASP A 13 -5.34 -7.27 -13.01
N ARG A 14 -5.56 -6.01 -12.59
CA ARG A 14 -6.57 -5.59 -11.60
C ARG A 14 -6.36 -6.11 -10.17
N GLN A 15 -5.23 -6.76 -9.88
CA GLN A 15 -4.83 -7.20 -8.55
C GLN A 15 -3.80 -6.23 -7.95
N GLU A 16 -3.98 -5.88 -6.67
CA GLU A 16 -3.02 -5.07 -5.91
C GLU A 16 -1.88 -5.98 -5.41
N PHE A 17 -0.64 -5.65 -5.77
CA PHE A 17 0.53 -6.44 -5.38
C PHE A 17 1.28 -5.80 -4.20
N VAL A 18 1.44 -4.48 -4.24
CA VAL A 18 2.24 -3.73 -3.26
C VAL A 18 1.49 -2.45 -2.87
N ARG A 19 1.55 -2.11 -1.58
CA ARG A 19 1.07 -0.82 -1.07
C ARG A 19 2.03 -0.20 -0.06
N PHE A 20 2.02 1.12 0.04
CA PHE A 20 2.74 1.81 1.10
C PHE A 20 1.89 1.91 2.38
N ASP A 21 2.41 1.41 3.49
CA ASP A 21 1.81 1.57 4.81
C ASP A 21 2.38 2.81 5.51
N SER A 22 1.54 3.84 5.68
CA SER A 22 1.94 5.10 6.35
C SER A 22 2.21 4.94 7.85
N ASP A 23 1.68 3.91 8.49
CA ASP A 23 1.90 3.65 9.91
C ASP A 23 3.23 2.90 10.14
N LEU A 24 3.70 2.14 9.14
CA LEU A 24 4.99 1.42 9.18
C LEU A 24 6.13 2.13 8.41
N GLY A 25 5.81 3.04 7.49
CA GLY A 25 6.78 3.72 6.62
C GLY A 25 7.43 2.81 5.57
N LYS A 26 6.74 1.74 5.15
CA LYS A 26 7.31 0.70 4.28
C LYS A 26 6.31 0.22 3.23
N PHE A 27 6.83 -0.35 2.15
CA PHE A 27 6.05 -1.13 1.20
C PHE A 27 5.75 -2.50 1.80
N VAL A 28 4.48 -2.90 1.74
CA VAL A 28 4.01 -4.21 2.19
C VAL A 28 3.38 -4.95 1.01
N ALA A 29 3.67 -6.24 0.90
CA ALA A 29 3.01 -7.12 -0.05
C ALA A 29 1.55 -7.31 0.37
N VAL A 30 0.63 -7.24 -0.60
CA VAL A 30 -0.81 -7.44 -0.36
C VAL A 30 -1.21 -8.89 -0.61
N THR A 31 -0.53 -9.57 -1.53
CA THR A 31 -0.74 -10.97 -1.87
C THR A 31 0.34 -11.85 -1.26
N GLU A 32 -0.06 -12.89 -0.55
CA GLU A 32 0.80 -14.03 -0.24
C GLU A 32 0.85 -14.91 -1.49
N PHE A 33 2.05 -15.24 -1.97
CA PHE A 33 2.25 -16.10 -3.14
C PHE A 33 1.87 -17.56 -2.81
#